data_AF-A0A2J8XNH8-F1
#
_entry.id   AF-A0A2J8XNH8-F1
#
_cell.length_a   1.000
_cell.length_b   1.000
_cell.length_c   1.000
_cell.angle_alpha   90.00
_cell.angle_beta   90.00
_cell.angle_gamma   90.00
#
_symmetry.space_group_name_H-M   'P 1'
#
loop_
_entity.id
_entity.type
_entity.pdbx_description
1 polymer ?
#
loop_
_entity_poly.entity_id
_entity_poly.type
_entity_poly.pdbx_seq_one_letter_code
_entity_poly.pdbx_strand_id
1 'polypeptide(L)'
;KIGSGKLMGPKGVSVDRNGHIIVVDNKACCVFIFQPNGKIVTRFGSRGNGDRQFAGPHFAAVNSNNEIIITDFHNHSVKVLQAHGLLLTFNCFYGEIGL
;
A
#
# COMPACT_ATOMS: atom_id res chain seq x y z
N LYS A 1 -1.21 -8.92 -18.79
CA LYS A 1 -1.11 -9.34 -17.37
C LYS A 1 -0.27 -8.31 -16.62
N ILE A 2 -0.83 -7.61 -15.63
CA ILE A 2 -0.08 -6.61 -14.84
C ILE A 2 0.71 -7.32 -13.74
N GLY A 3 1.94 -6.89 -13.47
CA GLY A 3 2.77 -7.41 -12.38
C GLY A 3 3.39 -8.80 -12.58
N SER A 4 3.31 -9.37 -13.79
CA SER A 4 3.91 -10.67 -14.11
C SER A 4 5.43 -10.66 -13.89
N GLY A 5 5.93 -11.61 -13.09
CA GLY A 5 7.36 -11.71 -12.73
C GLY A 5 7.85 -10.61 -11.77
N LYS A 6 6.95 -9.77 -11.24
CA LYS A 6 7.28 -8.70 -10.26
C LYS A 6 6.59 -8.93 -8.92
N LEU A 7 5.34 -9.41 -8.96
CA LEU A 7 4.57 -9.75 -7.77
C LEU A 7 4.93 -11.17 -7.30
N MET A 8 5.15 -11.31 -5.99
CA MET A 8 5.49 -12.56 -5.31
C MET A 8 4.30 -13.17 -4.57
N GLY A 9 3.37 -12.36 -4.10
CA GLY A 9 2.20 -12.79 -3.34
C GLY A 9 1.17 -11.68 -3.21
N PRO A 10 0.52 -11.26 -4.30
CA PRO A 10 -0.49 -10.22 -4.27
C PRO A 10 -1.70 -10.69 -3.44
N LYS A 11 -2.12 -9.89 -2.46
CA LYS A 11 -3.25 -10.19 -1.55
C LYS A 11 -4.41 -9.23 -1.70
N GLY A 12 -4.13 -7.96 -1.91
CA GLY A 12 -5.14 -6.90 -1.99
C GLY A 12 -4.91 -6.00 -3.19
N VAL A 13 -5.99 -5.43 -3.70
CA VAL A 13 -5.98 -4.47 -4.81
C VAL A 13 -6.97 -3.35 -4.55
N SER A 14 -6.59 -2.14 -4.93
CA SER A 14 -7.47 -0.97 -5.01
C SER A 14 -7.08 -0.09 -6.20
N VAL A 15 -7.92 0.88 -6.54
CA VAL A 15 -7.66 1.83 -7.62
C VAL A 15 -7.85 3.25 -7.07
N ASP A 16 -6.92 4.15 -7.37
CA ASP A 16 -7.03 5.56 -6.98
C ASP A 16 -7.90 6.37 -7.98
N ARG A 17 -8.14 7.65 -7.69
CA ARG A 17 -8.95 8.52 -8.55
C ARG A 17 -8.32 8.79 -9.93
N ASN A 18 -7.03 8.57 -10.09
CA ASN A 18 -6.29 8.73 -11.35
C ASN A 18 -6.23 7.43 -12.15
N GLY A 19 -6.86 6.35 -11.66
CA GLY A 19 -6.83 5.03 -12.29
C GLY A 19 -5.55 4.23 -12.01
N HIS A 20 -4.68 4.69 -11.11
CA HIS A 20 -3.54 3.88 -10.70
C HIS A 20 -4.02 2.64 -9.95
N ILE A 21 -3.42 1.50 -10.24
CA ILE A 21 -3.73 0.21 -9.63
C ILE A 21 -2.74 -0.01 -8.49
N ILE A 22 -3.24 -0.03 -7.26
CA ILE A 22 -2.46 -0.29 -6.05
C ILE A 22 -2.59 -1.76 -5.71
N VAL A 23 -1.46 -2.47 -5.63
CA VAL A 23 -1.42 -3.89 -5.29
C VAL A 23 -0.60 -4.07 -4.03
N VAL A 24 -1.20 -4.67 -3.01
CA VAL A 24 -0.51 -5.11 -1.80
C VAL A 24 0.11 -6.47 -2.07
N ASP A 25 1.44 -6.53 -2.03
CA ASP A 25 2.19 -7.77 -2.12
C ASP A 25 2.68 -8.19 -0.73
N ASN A 26 1.98 -9.19 -0.18
CA ASN A 26 2.22 -9.67 1.16
C ASN A 26 3.58 -10.37 1.28
N LYS A 27 3.92 -11.23 0.32
CA LYS A 27 5.15 -12.03 0.36
C LYS A 27 6.38 -11.13 0.21
N ALA A 28 6.29 -10.10 -0.63
CA ALA A 28 7.35 -9.10 -0.78
C ALA A 28 7.31 -7.99 0.31
N CYS A 29 6.30 -8.02 1.20
CA CYS A 29 6.06 -7.02 2.26
C CYS A 29 6.10 -5.58 1.74
N CYS A 30 5.47 -5.35 0.58
CA CYS A 30 5.51 -4.07 -0.10
C CYS A 30 4.23 -3.82 -0.90
N VAL A 31 4.10 -2.60 -1.41
CA VAL A 31 2.97 -2.15 -2.19
C VAL A 31 3.50 -1.66 -3.52
N PHE A 32 2.85 -2.09 -4.59
CA PHE A 32 3.13 -1.65 -5.95
C PHE A 32 2.02 -0.72 -6.41
N ILE A 33 2.39 0.35 -7.10
CA ILE A 33 1.46 1.20 -7.83
C ILE A 33 1.76 1.04 -9.31
N PHE A 34 0.75 0.71 -10.09
CA PHE A 34 0.82 0.58 -11.55
C PHE A 34 -0.05 1.63 -12.23
N GLN A 35 0.35 2.04 -13.42
CA GLN A 35 -0.52 2.74 -14.36
C GLN A 35 -1.62 1.78 -14.87
N PRO A 36 -2.74 2.30 -15.41
CA PRO A 36 -3.77 1.47 -16.05
C PRO A 36 -3.23 0.54 -17.14
N ASN A 37 -2.18 0.98 -17.85
CA ASN A 37 -1.50 0.19 -18.89
C ASN A 37 -0.57 -0.90 -18.33
N GLY A 38 -0.42 -1.02 -17.01
CA GLY A 38 0.40 -2.03 -16.34
C GLY A 38 1.86 -1.65 -16.09
N LYS A 39 2.31 -0.45 -16.47
CA LYS A 39 3.66 0.06 -16.12
C LYS A 39 3.75 0.34 -14.63
N ILE A 40 4.88 -0.01 -14.01
CA ILE A 40 5.14 0.32 -12.60
C ILE A 40 5.36 1.82 -12.49
N VAL A 41 4.61 2.45 -11.59
CA VAL A 41 4.81 3.83 -11.16
C VAL A 41 5.83 3.85 -10.02
N THR A 42 5.55 3.07 -8.98
CA THR A 42 6.43 2.98 -7.80
C THR A 42 6.20 1.68 -7.04
N ARG A 43 7.16 1.36 -6.17
CA ARG A 43 7.09 0.29 -5.18
C ARG A 43 7.64 0.84 -3.87
N PHE A 44 6.92 0.62 -2.77
CA PHE A 44 7.34 1.07 -1.45
C PHE A 44 7.00 0.02 -0.39
N GLY A 45 7.69 0.10 0.74
CA GLY A 45 7.61 -0.90 1.79
C GLY A 45 8.73 -1.92 1.72
N SER A 46 9.13 -2.38 2.89
CA SER A 46 10.01 -3.54 3.09
C SER A 46 9.58 -4.25 4.37
N ARG A 47 10.09 -5.46 4.59
CA ARG A 47 9.77 -6.22 5.81
C ARG A 47 10.22 -5.45 7.06
N GLY A 48 9.34 -5.37 8.06
CA GLY A 48 9.64 -4.84 9.38
C GLY A 48 8.48 -4.07 9.98
N ASN A 49 8.75 -3.36 11.08
CA ASN A 49 7.73 -2.77 11.93
C ASN A 49 7.79 -1.23 11.96
N GLY A 50 8.77 -0.63 11.28
CA GLY A 50 8.90 0.83 11.18
C GLY A 50 7.79 1.49 10.35
N ASP A 51 7.72 2.82 10.38
CA ASP A 51 6.65 3.59 9.71
C ASP A 51 6.51 3.27 8.22
N ARG A 52 7.64 3.04 7.54
CA ARG A 52 7.71 2.72 6.10
C ARG A 52 7.86 1.23 5.80
N GLN A 53 7.73 0.37 6.81
CA GLN A 53 7.86 -1.08 6.69
C GLN A 53 6.52 -1.76 6.91
N PHE A 54 6.41 -3.01 6.46
CA PHE A 54 5.23 -3.85 6.65
C PHE A 54 5.60 -5.23 7.18
N ALA A 55 4.69 -5.82 7.97
CA ALA A 55 4.78 -7.20 8.43
C ALA A 55 3.48 -7.94 8.09
N GLY A 56 3.42 -8.45 6.87
CA GLY A 56 2.23 -9.14 6.37
C GLY A 56 1.08 -8.19 6.00
N PRO A 57 1.30 -7.24 5.07
CA PRO A 57 0.21 -6.38 4.60
C PRO A 57 -0.79 -7.21 3.79
N HIS A 58 -2.09 -6.96 3.96
CA HIS A 58 -3.16 -7.74 3.32
C HIS A 58 -3.97 -6.95 2.29
N PHE A 59 -4.67 -5.91 2.71
CA PHE A 59 -5.55 -5.12 1.84
C PHE A 59 -5.17 -3.64 1.80
N ALA A 60 -5.53 -3.01 0.69
CA ALA A 60 -5.50 -1.57 0.52
C ALA A 60 -6.90 -1.05 0.16
N ALA A 61 -7.23 0.15 0.64
CA ALA A 61 -8.38 0.92 0.21
C ALA A 61 -7.92 2.34 -0.13
N VAL A 62 -8.69 3.04 -0.96
CA VAL A 62 -8.45 4.46 -1.27
C VAL A 62 -9.66 5.27 -0.83
N ASN A 63 -9.45 6.30 -0.03
CA ASN A 63 -10.53 7.16 0.47
C ASN A 63 -10.81 8.35 -0.48
N SER A 64 -11.75 9.21 -0.09
CA SER A 64 -12.12 10.38 -0.87
C SER A 64 -10.99 11.41 -1.02
N ASN A 65 -10.02 11.43 -0.11
CA ASN A 65 -8.85 12.32 -0.15
C ASN A 65 -7.69 11.74 -0.98
N ASN A 66 -7.92 10.61 -1.67
CA ASN A 66 -6.91 9.88 -2.42
C ASN A 66 -5.76 9.33 -1.54
N GLU A 67 -6.05 9.08 -0.26
CA GLU A 67 -5.13 8.42 0.66
C GLU A 67 -5.28 6.90 0.54
N ILE A 68 -4.14 6.22 0.53
CA ILE A 68 -4.04 4.76 0.48
C ILE A 68 -3.97 4.25 1.91
N ILE A 69 -4.98 3.49 2.31
CA ILE A 69 -5.13 2.93 3.66
C ILE A 69 -4.81 1.44 3.57
N ILE A 70 -3.84 0.97 4.35
CA ILE A 70 -3.31 -0.39 4.24
C ILE A 70 -3.38 -1.08 5.59
N THR A 71 -3.98 -2.27 5.63
CA THR A 71 -3.98 -3.13 6.82
C THR A 71 -2.70 -3.94 6.87
N ASP A 72 -2.00 -3.88 7.99
CA ASP A 72 -0.75 -4.61 8.23
C ASP A 72 -0.94 -5.64 9.34
N PHE A 73 -1.10 -6.91 8.95
CA PHE A 73 -1.68 -7.95 9.80
C PHE A 73 -0.80 -8.31 11.00
N HIS A 74 0.50 -8.54 10.81
CA HIS A 74 1.39 -8.92 11.91
C HIS A 74 1.86 -7.71 12.72
N ASN A 75 1.80 -6.50 12.17
CA ASN A 75 2.04 -5.27 12.93
C ASN A 75 0.80 -4.78 13.67
N HIS A 76 -0.35 -5.46 13.55
CA HIS A 76 -1.62 -5.06 14.17
C HIS A 76 -1.96 -3.59 13.97
N SER A 77 -1.66 -3.05 12.78
CA SER A 77 -1.77 -1.63 12.50
C SER A 77 -2.43 -1.35 11.15
N VAL A 78 -2.89 -0.11 11.02
CA VAL A 78 -3.34 0.47 9.76
C VAL A 78 -2.41 1.62 9.41
N LYS A 79 -1.89 1.61 8.19
CA LYS A 79 -0.99 2.67 7.70
C LYS A 79 -1.72 3.49 6.65
N VAL A 80 -1.69 4.81 6.79
CA VAL A 80 -2.30 5.75 5.86
C VAL A 80 -1.20 6.48 5.10
N LEU A 81 -1.28 6.44 3.77
CA LEU A 81 -0.32 7.07 2.90
C LEU A 81 -1.01 8.10 2.02
N GLN A 82 -0.45 9.30 1.98
CA GLN A 82 -0.94 10.34 1.10
C GLN A 82 -0.19 10.29 -0.22
N ALA A 83 -0.93 10.10 -1.32
CA ALA A 83 -0.39 10.10 -2.67
C ALA A 83 -0.52 11.51 -3.28
N HIS A 84 0.59 12.27 -3.26
CA HIS A 84 0.69 13.55 -3.97
C HIS A 84 1.30 13.30 -5.35
N GLY A 85 0.49 12.84 -6.29
CA GLY A 85 0.97 12.40 -7.60
C GLY A 85 1.87 11.16 -7.48
N LEU A 86 3.17 11.32 -7.75
CA LEU A 86 4.18 10.24 -7.62
C LEU A 86 4.81 10.17 -6.23
N LEU A 87 4.63 11.20 -5.40
CA LEU A 87 5.24 11.29 -4.08
C LEU A 87 4.32 10.64 -3.03
N LEU A 88 4.89 9.76 -2.23
CA LEU A 88 4.19 9.10 -1.13
C LEU A 88 4.71 9.63 0.20
N THR A 89 3.82 10.23 0.98
CA THR A 89 4.09 10.65 2.37
C THR A 89 3.37 9.70 3.31
N PHE A 90 4.08 9.22 4.33
CA PHE A 90 3.52 8.33 5.34
C PHE A 90 2.99 9.18 6.48
N ASN A 91 1.68 9.14 6.72
CA ASN A 91 1.08 9.64 7.95
C ASN A 91 0.75 8.41 8.79
N CYS A 92 1.66 8.03 9.68
CA CYS A 92 1.42 6.94 10.61
C CYS A 92 0.49 7.46 11.71
N PHE A 93 -0.81 7.21 11.60
CA PHE A 93 -1.73 7.44 12.70
C PHE A 93 -1.64 6.23 13.63
N TYR A 94 -0.95 6.39 14.76
CA TYR A 94 -1.18 5.51 15.91
C TYR A 94 -2.60 5.83 16.39
N GLY A 95 -3.54 4.94 16.10
CA GLY A 95 -4.85 4.98 16.74
C GLY A 95 -4.68 4.62 18.20
N GLU A 96 -4.31 5.59 19.04
CA GLU A 96 -4.75 5.55 20.42
C GLU A 96 -6.27 5.75 20.38
N ILE A 97 -7.01 4.64 20.34
CA ILE A 97 -8.35 4.65 20.92
C ILE A 97 -8.12 4.84 22.43
N GLY A 98 -8.05 6.10 22.86
CA GLY A 98 -8.19 6.44 24.25
C GLY A 98 -9.52 5.88 24.74
N LEU A 99 -9.44 4.82 25.54
CA LEU A 99 -10.52 4.39 26.42
C LEU A 99 -10.50 5.24 27.68
#